data_AF-A0A8J1KTY3-F1
#
_entry.id   AF-A0A8J1KTY3-F1
#
_cell.length_a   1.000
_cell.length_b   1.000
_cell.length_c   1.000
_cell.angle_alpha   90.00
_cell.angle_beta   90.00
_cell.angle_gamma   90.00
#
_symmetry.space_group_name_H-M   'P 1'
#
loop_
_entity.id
_entity.type
_entity.pdbx_description
1 polymer ?
#
loop_
_entity_poly.entity_id
_entity_poly.type
_entity_poly.pdbx_seq_one_letter_code
_entity_poly.pdbx_strand_id
1 'polypeptide(L)'
;MNETERIPSLLSLYSVLEDFRVEDTDFEALASYYEHHYRVQYGSNVILDQFILLYFLDPSTINGNIIHYWIMIYYLEELKREHATLCIDVSLSPETPTEQQIWRQHLEYLRLQNTVQSHLLQLGMTFSEKEKKLQEAAHPPVGERLTLRKRVRKAIMKRLQRVWHSTRKLACCHRSTATT
;
A
#
# COMPACT_ATOMS: atom_id res chain seq x y z
N MET A 1 -22.12 16.97 17.64
CA MET A 1 -21.05 17.80 18.23
C MET A 1 -21.58 19.22 18.26
N ASN A 2 -21.59 19.93 19.40
CA ASN A 2 -22.08 21.31 19.42
C ASN A 2 -21.10 22.19 18.62
N GLU A 3 -21.62 23.00 17.69
CA GLU A 3 -20.82 23.84 16.77
C GLU A 3 -19.87 24.81 17.48
N THR A 4 -20.12 25.10 18.76
CA THR A 4 -19.39 26.07 19.58
C THR A 4 -18.00 25.60 20.04
N GLU A 5 -17.66 24.33 19.86
CA GLU A 5 -16.36 23.75 20.27
C GLU A 5 -15.40 23.52 19.10
N ARG A 6 -15.83 23.74 17.85
CA ARG A 6 -14.99 23.52 16.66
C ARG A 6 -13.94 24.62 16.51
N ILE A 7 -12.69 24.22 16.31
CA ILE A 7 -11.60 25.14 15.96
C ILE A 7 -11.83 25.62 14.51
N PRO A 8 -11.98 26.95 14.26
CA PRO A 8 -12.37 27.47 12.94
C PRO A 8 -11.42 27.08 11.79
N SER A 9 -10.12 26.96 12.05
CA SER A 9 -9.13 26.54 11.06
C SER A 9 -9.29 25.07 10.62
N LEU A 10 -10.01 24.27 11.40
CA LEU A 10 -10.20 22.83 11.19
C LEU A 10 -11.58 22.47 10.60
N LEU A 11 -12.38 23.46 10.18
CA LEU A 11 -13.73 23.22 9.66
C LEU A 11 -13.76 22.22 8.49
N SER A 12 -12.81 22.30 7.56
CA SER A 12 -12.72 21.35 6.45
C SER A 12 -12.41 19.93 6.93
N LEU A 13 -11.52 19.79 7.93
CA LEU A 13 -11.24 18.48 8.53
C LEU A 13 -12.48 17.93 9.25
N TYR A 14 -13.22 18.75 9.99
CA TYR A 14 -14.44 18.33 10.66
C TYR A 14 -15.49 17.82 9.67
N SER A 15 -15.71 18.55 8.57
CA SER A 15 -16.63 18.11 7.52
C SER A 15 -16.20 16.77 6.93
N VAL A 16 -14.91 16.64 6.60
CA VAL A 16 -14.37 15.39 6.05
C VAL A 16 -14.56 14.22 7.02
N LEU A 17 -14.26 14.39 8.30
CA LEU A 17 -14.42 13.31 9.29
C LEU A 17 -15.89 12.95 9.56
N GLU A 18 -16.80 13.91 9.42
CA GLU A 18 -18.25 13.71 9.57
C GLU A 18 -18.84 12.92 8.39
N ASP A 19 -18.36 13.20 7.17
CA ASP A 19 -18.81 12.58 5.93
C ASP A 19 -18.07 11.26 5.61
N PHE A 20 -16.88 11.06 6.17
CA PHE A 20 -16.05 9.89 5.87
C PHE A 20 -16.69 8.58 6.38
N ARG A 21 -16.89 7.64 5.46
CA ARG A 21 -17.30 6.26 5.74
C ARG A 21 -16.32 5.34 5.06
N VAL A 22 -15.62 4.50 5.82
CA VAL A 22 -14.53 3.67 5.27
C VAL A 22 -15.01 2.68 4.21
N GLU A 23 -16.29 2.31 4.29
CA GLU A 23 -16.98 1.43 3.35
C GLU A 23 -17.04 2.01 1.93
N ASP A 24 -16.96 3.34 1.80
CA ASP A 24 -16.94 4.04 0.52
C ASP A 24 -15.53 4.07 -0.11
N THR A 25 -14.55 3.45 0.54
CA THR A 25 -13.21 3.24 -0.04
C THR A 25 -13.16 1.95 -0.83
N ASP A 26 -13.01 2.06 -2.16
CA ASP A 26 -12.70 0.92 -3.02
C ASP A 26 -11.22 0.52 -2.89
N PHE A 27 -10.94 -0.28 -1.85
CA PHE A 27 -9.60 -0.77 -1.57
C PHE A 27 -9.04 -1.68 -2.68
N GLU A 28 -9.90 -2.38 -3.44
CA GLU A 28 -9.46 -3.24 -4.54
C GLU A 28 -9.02 -2.40 -5.74
N ALA A 29 -9.75 -1.33 -6.07
CA ALA A 29 -9.32 -0.37 -7.09
C ALA A 29 -8.00 0.31 -6.69
N LEU A 30 -7.85 0.73 -5.43
CA LEU A 30 -6.60 1.32 -4.93
C LEU A 30 -5.42 0.35 -5.00
N ALA A 31 -5.62 -0.89 -4.56
CA ALA A 31 -4.59 -1.92 -4.60
C ALA A 31 -4.20 -2.29 -6.04
N SER A 32 -5.17 -2.31 -6.95
CA SER A 32 -4.95 -2.54 -8.39
C SER A 32 -4.17 -1.39 -9.01
N TYR A 33 -4.54 -0.15 -8.71
CA TYR A 33 -3.81 1.03 -9.19
C TYR A 33 -2.37 1.05 -8.68
N TYR A 34 -2.18 0.75 -7.39
CA TYR A 34 -0.86 0.61 -6.80
C TYR A 34 0.01 -0.39 -7.56
N GLU A 35 -0.49 -1.59 -7.83
CA GLU A 35 0.27 -2.64 -8.50
C GLU A 35 0.66 -2.26 -9.94
N HIS A 36 -0.29 -1.72 -10.71
CA HIS A 36 -0.11 -1.54 -12.16
C HIS A 36 0.53 -0.19 -12.54
N HIS A 37 0.40 0.83 -11.70
CA HIS A 37 0.88 2.18 -11.99
C HIS A 37 1.97 2.60 -11.02
N TYR A 38 1.64 2.75 -9.73
CA TYR A 38 2.56 3.32 -8.76
C TYR A 38 3.80 2.45 -8.55
N ARG A 39 3.62 1.15 -8.31
CA ARG A 39 4.71 0.22 -8.00
C ARG A 39 5.68 0.04 -9.16
N VAL A 40 5.17 0.08 -10.40
CA VAL A 40 6.00 -0.01 -11.61
C VAL A 40 6.93 1.21 -11.72
N GLN A 41 6.43 2.40 -11.36
CA GLN A 41 7.16 3.66 -11.52
C GLN A 41 8.04 4.01 -10.31
N TYR A 42 7.58 3.74 -9.09
CA TYR A 42 8.21 4.20 -7.84
C TYR A 42 8.71 3.06 -6.94
N GLY A 43 8.43 1.81 -7.30
CA GLY A 43 8.83 0.63 -6.52
C GLY A 43 7.87 0.32 -5.36
N SER A 44 8.33 -0.52 -4.42
CA SER A 44 7.49 -1.04 -3.34
C SER A 44 7.31 -0.10 -2.15
N ASN A 45 8.11 0.96 -2.04
CA ASN A 45 8.03 1.90 -0.93
C ASN A 45 6.94 2.94 -1.19
N VAL A 46 5.74 2.71 -0.64
CA VAL A 46 4.60 3.60 -0.80
C VAL A 46 4.80 4.85 0.05
N ILE A 47 4.93 5.99 -0.62
CA ILE A 47 4.78 7.30 0.02
C ILE A 47 3.31 7.72 -0.16
N LEU A 48 2.55 7.73 0.94
CA LEU A 48 1.09 7.76 0.91
C LEU A 48 0.53 9.05 0.30
N ASP A 49 1.14 10.19 0.59
CA ASP A 49 0.80 11.50 0.03
C ASP A 49 0.94 11.52 -1.50
N GLN A 50 2.07 11.01 -2.00
CA GLN A 50 2.37 10.93 -3.42
C GLN A 50 1.40 9.97 -4.11
N PHE A 51 1.15 8.80 -3.52
CA PHE A 51 0.21 7.82 -4.07
C PHE A 51 -1.20 8.42 -4.19
N ILE A 52 -1.71 9.05 -3.12
CA ILE A 52 -3.06 9.62 -3.10
C ILE A 52 -3.18 10.73 -4.12
N LEU A 53 -2.16 11.59 -4.27
CA LEU A 53 -2.14 12.62 -5.28
C LEU A 53 -2.19 12.04 -6.71
N LEU A 54 -1.40 11.00 -6.99
CA LEU A 54 -1.38 10.37 -8.31
C LEU A 54 -2.71 9.71 -8.65
N TYR A 55 -3.29 8.97 -7.69
CA TYR A 55 -4.61 8.36 -7.88
C TYR A 55 -5.67 9.44 -8.13
N PHE A 56 -5.69 10.50 -7.31
CA PHE A 56 -6.67 11.59 -7.43
C PHE A 56 -6.62 12.32 -8.79
N LEU A 57 -5.41 12.50 -9.33
CA LEU A 57 -5.19 13.18 -10.60
C LEU A 57 -5.47 12.30 -11.82
N ASP A 58 -5.63 10.99 -11.64
CA ASP A 58 -5.91 10.08 -12.74
C ASP A 58 -7.41 10.07 -13.09
N PRO A 59 -7.81 10.56 -14.29
CA PRO A 59 -9.21 10.67 -14.68
C PRO A 59 -9.89 9.31 -14.90
N SER A 60 -9.13 8.21 -14.97
CA SER A 60 -9.67 6.86 -15.08
C SER A 60 -10.14 6.27 -13.75
N THR A 61 -9.87 6.96 -12.64
CA THR A 61 -10.20 6.50 -11.29
C THR A 61 -11.46 7.20 -10.75
N ILE A 62 -12.16 6.52 -9.83
CA ILE A 62 -13.29 7.10 -9.09
C ILE A 62 -12.75 7.71 -7.80
N ASN A 63 -12.98 9.01 -7.61
CA ASN A 63 -12.34 9.81 -6.58
C ASN A 63 -12.92 9.71 -5.16
N GLY A 64 -13.88 8.80 -4.92
CA GLY A 64 -14.67 8.61 -3.68
C GLY A 64 -14.06 9.17 -2.39
N ASN A 65 -13.53 8.30 -1.52
CA ASN A 65 -12.86 8.74 -0.29
C ASN A 65 -11.43 9.29 -0.51
N ILE A 66 -10.93 9.33 -1.74
CA ILE A 66 -9.55 9.74 -2.02
C ILE A 66 -9.33 11.21 -1.66
N ILE A 67 -10.30 12.05 -1.98
CA ILE A 67 -10.26 13.46 -1.57
C ILE A 67 -10.28 13.63 -0.04
N HIS A 68 -11.00 12.77 0.67
CA HIS A 68 -11.02 12.76 2.13
C HIS A 68 -9.65 12.38 2.70
N TYR A 69 -9.01 11.33 2.19
CA TYR A 69 -7.66 10.96 2.61
C TYR A 69 -6.64 12.06 2.31
N TRP A 70 -6.74 12.73 1.16
CA TRP A 70 -5.88 13.88 0.85
C TRP A 70 -6.00 15.00 1.89
N ILE A 71 -7.23 15.38 2.24
CA ILE A 71 -7.49 16.40 3.26
C ILE A 71 -6.97 15.93 4.63
N MET A 72 -7.18 14.67 4.99
CA MET A 72 -6.66 14.09 6.24
C MET A 72 -5.12 14.15 6.32
N ILE A 73 -4.41 13.82 5.24
CA ILE A 73 -2.94 13.91 5.18
C ILE A 73 -2.49 15.36 5.37
N TYR A 74 -3.10 16.30 4.65
CA TYR A 74 -2.78 17.72 4.76
C TYR A 74 -2.96 18.24 6.19
N TYR A 75 -4.11 17.95 6.81
CA TYR A 75 -4.40 18.42 8.16
C TYR A 75 -3.64 17.68 9.25
N LEU A 76 -3.13 16.46 9.02
CA LEU A 76 -2.37 15.76 10.05
C LEU A 76 -1.10 16.53 10.44
N GLU A 77 -0.40 17.11 9.48
CA GLU A 77 0.81 17.92 9.76
C GLU A 77 0.46 19.24 10.44
N GLU A 78 -0.63 19.89 10.03
CA GLU A 78 -1.15 21.09 10.68
C GLU A 78 -1.55 20.80 12.14
N LEU A 79 -2.30 19.72 12.38
CA LEU A 79 -2.70 19.29 13.72
C LEU A 79 -1.49 19.05 14.63
N LYS A 80 -0.41 18.42 14.11
CA LYS A 80 0.82 18.19 14.88
C LYS A 80 1.52 19.51 15.22
N ARG A 81 1.61 20.44 14.27
CA ARG A 81 2.27 21.74 14.48
C ARG A 81 1.54 22.58 15.52
N GLU A 82 0.23 22.74 15.35
CA GLU A 82 -0.59 23.54 16.25
C GLU A 82 -0.64 22.91 17.66
N HIS A 83 -0.76 21.58 17.74
CA HIS A 83 -0.73 20.87 19.01
C HIS A 83 0.61 20.99 19.73
N ALA A 84 1.73 20.92 19.01
CA ALA A 84 3.06 21.11 19.60
C ALA A 84 3.23 22.50 20.22
N THR A 85 2.67 23.52 19.55
CA THR A 85 2.67 24.90 20.06
C THR A 85 1.82 25.01 21.33
N LEU A 86 0.61 24.42 21.30
CA LEU A 86 -0.30 24.42 22.44
C LEU A 86 0.26 23.65 23.64
N CYS A 87 1.00 22.56 23.43
CA CYS A 87 1.60 21.76 24.50
C CYS A 87 2.56 22.54 25.41
N ILE A 88 3.11 23.66 24.94
CA ILE A 88 4.00 24.51 25.75
C ILE A 88 3.21 25.17 26.89
N ASP A 89 1.96 25.53 26.64
CA ASP A 89 1.11 26.29 27.56
C ASP A 89 0.14 25.41 28.36
N VAL A 90 0.16 24.08 28.14
CA VAL A 90 -0.75 23.13 28.78
C VAL A 90 -0.29 22.83 30.21
N SER A 91 -1.12 23.24 31.17
CA SER A 91 -0.96 22.86 32.58
C SER A 91 -1.69 21.54 32.86
N LEU A 92 -1.06 20.65 33.65
CA LEU A 92 -1.63 19.35 34.04
C LEU A 92 -2.84 19.48 34.99
N SER A 93 -2.98 20.62 35.66
CA SER A 93 -4.08 20.94 36.57
C SER A 93 -4.60 22.34 36.25
N PRO A 94 -5.57 22.48 35.32
CA PRO A 94 -6.11 23.77 34.92
C PRO A 94 -7.03 24.35 36.00
N GLU A 95 -6.67 25.51 36.56
CA GLU A 95 -7.40 26.17 37.65
C GLU A 95 -8.19 27.39 37.18
N THR A 96 -7.74 28.02 36.08
CA THR A 96 -8.40 29.19 35.48
C THR A 96 -9.28 28.81 34.29
N PRO A 97 -10.31 29.62 33.95
CA PRO A 97 -11.10 29.40 32.73
C PRO A 97 -10.27 29.35 31.45
N THR A 98 -9.17 30.12 31.38
CA THR A 98 -8.25 30.13 30.24
C THR A 98 -7.48 28.82 30.14
N GLU A 99 -6.92 28.31 31.24
CA GLU A 99 -6.23 27.02 31.26
C GLU A 99 -7.18 25.87 30.93
N GLN A 100 -8.44 25.92 31.41
CA GLN A 100 -9.45 24.94 31.04
C GLN A 100 -9.76 24.95 29.54
N GLN A 101 -9.76 26.13 28.91
CA GLN A 101 -9.95 26.25 27.48
C GLN A 101 -8.76 25.67 26.69
N ILE A 102 -7.53 25.96 27.10
CA ILE A 102 -6.31 25.40 26.51
C ILE A 102 -6.31 23.87 26.64
N TRP A 103 -6.68 23.35 27.82
CA TRP A 103 -6.80 21.92 28.06
C TRP A 103 -7.82 21.24 27.15
N ARG A 104 -9.01 21.84 26.97
CA ARG A 104 -10.03 21.33 26.04
C ARG A 104 -9.52 21.28 24.60
N GLN A 105 -8.85 22.33 24.15
CA GLN A 105 -8.25 22.36 22.81
C GLN A 105 -7.17 21.28 22.64
N HIS A 106 -6.33 21.07 23.66
CA HIS A 106 -5.31 20.02 23.65
C HIS A 106 -5.92 18.62 23.47
N LEU A 107 -6.98 18.31 24.22
CA LEU A 107 -7.69 17.03 24.08
C LEU A 107 -8.32 16.86 22.70
N GLU A 108 -8.89 17.94 22.14
CA GLU A 108 -9.47 17.90 20.81
C GLU A 108 -8.42 17.67 19.71
N TYR A 109 -7.26 18.33 19.80
CA TYR A 109 -6.13 18.06 18.90
C TYR A 109 -5.69 16.59 18.96
N LEU A 110 -5.53 16.03 20.17
CA LEU A 110 -5.18 14.62 20.35
C LEU A 110 -6.23 13.69 19.72
N ARG A 111 -7.51 13.98 19.96
CA ARG A 111 -8.61 13.19 19.40
C ARG A 111 -8.58 13.21 17.86
N LEU A 112 -8.42 14.39 17.26
CA LEU A 112 -8.38 14.55 15.80
C LEU A 112 -7.15 13.85 15.21
N GLN A 113 -5.98 14.02 15.80
CA GLN A 113 -4.76 13.35 15.36
C GLN A 113 -4.92 11.82 15.39
N ASN A 114 -5.41 11.27 16.49
CA ASN A 114 -5.61 9.82 16.63
C ASN A 114 -6.62 9.29 15.60
N THR A 115 -7.70 10.03 15.36
CA THR A 115 -8.74 9.65 14.39
C THR A 115 -8.16 9.63 12.97
N VAL A 116 -7.51 10.73 12.56
CA VAL A 116 -6.87 10.85 11.25
C VAL A 116 -5.80 9.78 11.05
N GLN A 117 -4.92 9.57 12.05
CA GLN A 117 -3.89 8.54 11.99
C GLN A 117 -4.49 7.14 11.87
N SER A 118 -5.57 6.83 12.58
CA SER A 118 -6.25 5.54 12.47
C SER A 118 -6.75 5.28 11.06
N HIS A 119 -7.38 6.27 10.42
CA HIS A 119 -7.87 6.14 9.05
C HIS A 119 -6.73 5.98 8.04
N LEU A 120 -5.67 6.78 8.16
CA LEU A 120 -4.50 6.68 7.29
C LEU A 120 -3.72 5.38 7.50
N LEU A 121 -3.66 4.88 8.74
CA LEU A 121 -3.03 3.60 9.05
C LEU A 121 -3.78 2.44 8.38
N GLN A 122 -5.12 2.45 8.42
CA GLN A 122 -5.92 1.43 7.74
C GLN A 122 -5.62 1.39 6.24
N LEU A 123 -5.52 2.56 5.60
CA LEU A 123 -5.14 2.68 4.20
C LEU A 123 -3.71 2.15 3.94
N GLY A 124 -2.75 2.50 4.79
CA GLY A 124 -1.38 2.00 4.72
C GLY A 124 -1.26 0.48 4.91
N MET A 125 -2.11 -0.11 5.77
CA MET A 125 -2.20 -1.55 5.98
C MET A 125 -2.65 -2.27 4.71
N THR A 126 -3.64 -1.73 3.97
CA THR A 126 -4.07 -2.27 2.67
C THR A 126 -2.90 -2.38 1.69
N PHE A 127 -2.08 -1.33 1.56
CA PHE A 127 -0.92 -1.36 0.67
C PHE A 127 0.16 -2.34 1.15
N SER A 128 0.38 -2.41 2.47
CA SER A 128 1.33 -3.37 3.05
C SER A 128 0.91 -4.82 2.79
N GLU A 129 -0.38 -5.13 2.95
CA GLU A 129 -0.92 -6.45 2.63
C GLU A 129 -0.81 -6.78 1.14
N LYS A 130 -1.10 -5.81 0.26
CA LYS A 130 -0.96 -6.00 -1.18
C LYS A 130 0.49 -6.26 -1.57
N GLU A 131 1.45 -5.50 -1.05
CA GLU A 131 2.87 -5.72 -1.32
C GLU A 131 3.33 -7.09 -0.83
N LYS A 132 2.88 -7.53 0.36
CA LYS A 132 3.15 -8.89 0.86
C LYS A 132 2.65 -9.97 -0.11
N LYS A 133 1.41 -9.86 -0.60
CA LYS A 133 0.84 -10.80 -1.60
C LYS A 133 1.65 -10.83 -2.89
N LEU A 134 2.14 -9.67 -3.36
CA LEU A 134 2.98 -9.58 -4.57
C LEU A 134 4.35 -10.24 -4.38
N GLN A 135 4.95 -10.10 -3.19
CA GLN A 135 6.23 -10.75 -2.87
C GLN A 135 6.08 -12.27 -2.79
N GLU A 136 5.01 -12.77 -2.17
CA GLU A 136 4.69 -14.20 -2.12
C GLU A 136 4.48 -14.78 -3.53
N ALA A 137 3.78 -14.07 -4.41
CA ALA A 137 3.58 -14.49 -5.80
C ALA A 137 4.89 -14.53 -6.61
N ALA A 138 5.83 -13.61 -6.36
CA ALA A 138 7.14 -13.58 -7.02
C ALA A 138 8.08 -14.71 -6.53
N HIS A 139 7.83 -15.29 -5.35
CA HIS A 139 8.60 -16.36 -4.75
C HIS A 139 7.70 -17.53 -4.36
N PRO A 140 7.27 -18.37 -5.33
CA PRO A 140 6.39 -19.49 -5.02
C PRO A 140 7.04 -20.44 -4.01
N PRO A 141 6.24 -21.10 -3.15
CA PRO A 141 6.73 -21.92 -2.06
C PRO A 141 7.75 -22.95 -2.55
N VAL A 142 8.80 -23.19 -1.76
CA VAL A 142 9.96 -24.04 -2.11
C VAL A 142 9.53 -25.40 -2.67
N GLY A 143 8.39 -25.94 -2.23
CA GLY A 143 7.79 -27.19 -2.75
C GLY A 143 7.40 -27.13 -4.23
N GLU A 144 6.80 -26.03 -4.70
CA GLU A 144 6.45 -25.85 -6.10
C GLU A 144 7.69 -25.60 -6.97
N ARG A 145 8.65 -24.85 -6.44
CA ARG A 145 9.93 -24.59 -7.13
C ARG A 145 10.73 -25.89 -7.34
N LEU A 146 10.71 -26.80 -6.37
CA LEU A 146 11.35 -28.11 -6.46
C LEU A 146 10.63 -29.05 -7.43
N THR A 147 9.29 -29.07 -7.44
CA THR A 147 8.52 -29.92 -8.36
C THR A 147 8.62 -29.42 -9.80
N LEU A 148 8.60 -28.11 -10.03
CA LEU A 148 8.82 -27.51 -11.35
C LEU A 148 10.24 -27.80 -11.86
N ARG A 149 11.27 -27.61 -11.02
CA ARG A 149 12.67 -27.96 -11.37
C ARG A 149 12.82 -29.44 -11.70
N LYS A 150 12.16 -30.34 -10.94
CA LYS A 150 12.14 -31.78 -11.24
C LYS A 150 11.46 -32.08 -12.59
N ARG A 151 10.33 -31.44 -12.90
CA ARG A 151 9.62 -31.59 -14.19
C ARG A 151 10.45 -31.08 -15.37
N VAL A 152 11.05 -29.90 -15.25
CA VAL A 152 11.91 -29.30 -16.29
C VAL A 152 13.16 -30.17 -16.52
N ARG A 153 13.85 -30.60 -15.46
CA ARG A 153 14.99 -31.54 -15.59
C ARG A 153 14.59 -32.84 -16.28
N LYS A 154 13.43 -33.41 -15.93
CA LYS A 154 12.91 -34.64 -16.57
C LYS A 154 12.60 -34.42 -18.06
N ALA A 155 12.03 -33.27 -18.43
CA ALA A 155 11.75 -32.92 -19.82
C ALA A 155 13.04 -32.74 -20.64
N ILE A 156 14.05 -32.07 -20.08
CA ILE A 156 15.37 -31.90 -20.70
C ILE A 156 16.05 -33.26 -20.88
N MET A 157 16.09 -34.11 -19.85
CA MET A 157 16.66 -35.45 -19.93
C MET A 157 15.99 -36.29 -21.02
N LYS A 158 14.65 -36.29 -21.09
CA LYS A 158 13.91 -36.99 -22.16
C LYS A 158 14.21 -36.45 -23.55
N ARG A 159 14.50 -35.16 -23.70
CA ARG A 159 14.88 -34.56 -24.99
C ARG A 159 16.29 -34.98 -25.38
N LEU A 160 17.24 -34.94 -24.45
CA LEU A 160 18.60 -35.41 -24.65
C LEU A 160 18.68 -36.91 -24.96
N GLN A 161 17.92 -37.74 -24.25
CA GLN A 161 17.81 -39.18 -24.55
C GLN A 161 17.30 -39.43 -25.97
N ARG A 162 16.28 -38.70 -26.42
CA ARG A 162 15.77 -38.82 -27.80
C ARG A 162 16.81 -38.41 -28.84
N VAL A 163 17.53 -37.32 -28.60
CA VAL A 163 18.63 -36.88 -29.48
C VAL A 163 19.73 -37.95 -29.53
N TRP A 164 20.14 -38.48 -28.37
CA TRP A 164 21.14 -39.55 -28.26
C TRP A 164 20.73 -40.83 -29.00
N HIS A 165 19.48 -41.27 -28.86
CA HIS A 165 18.97 -42.43 -29.57
C HIS A 165 18.91 -42.21 -31.10
N SER A 166 18.63 -40.97 -31.53
CA SER A 166 18.61 -40.61 -32.96
C SER A 166 20.02 -40.59 -33.56
N THR A 167 20.99 -39.95 -32.89
CA THR A 167 22.38 -39.91 -33.37
C THR A 167 23.07 -41.26 -33.32
N ARG A 168 22.75 -42.12 -32.34
CA ARG A 168 23.20 -43.51 -32.32
C ARG A 168 22.64 -44.35 -33.47
N LYS A 169 21.42 -44.05 -33.95
CA LYS A 169 20.83 -44.69 -35.13
C LYS A 169 21.56 -44.27 -36.42
N LEU A 170 21.96 -43.00 -36.51
CA LEU A 170 22.74 -42.47 -37.64
C LEU A 170 24.18 -43.01 -37.67
N ALA A 171 24.82 -43.20 -36.50
CA ALA A 171 26.16 -43.78 -36.41
C ALA A 171 26.21 -45.27 -36.83
N CYS A 172 25.14 -46.04 -36.61
CA CYS A 172 25.07 -47.43 -37.10
C CYS A 172 24.87 -47.53 -38.62
N CYS A 173 24.28 -46.53 -39.27
CA CYS A 173 24.02 -46.56 -40.71
C CYS A 173 25.23 -46.18 -41.58
N HIS A 174 26.35 -45.73 -40.99
CA HIS A 174 27.57 -45.40 -41.73
C HIS A 174 28.66 -46.48 -41.71
N ARG A 175 28.36 -47.69 -41.20
CA ARG A 175 29.33 -48.78 -41.14
C ARG A 175 29.03 -49.90 -42.14
N SER A 176 28.84 -49.60 -43.43
CA SER A 176 28.82 -50.62 -44.50
C SER A 176 28.95 -50.01 -45.90
N THR A 177 30.05 -49.32 -46.23
CA THR A 177 30.52 -49.17 -47.63
C THR A 177 32.00 -48.75 -47.63
N ALA A 178 32.93 -49.65 -47.33
CA ALA A 178 34.37 -49.45 -47.63
C ALA A 178 35.16 -50.75 -47.49
N THR A 179 35.23 -51.56 -48.55
CA THR A 179 36.35 -52.44 -48.97
C THR A 179 35.89 -53.12 -50.27
N THR A 180 36.31 -52.59 -51.43
CA THR A 180 37.38 -53.12 -52.32
C THR A 180 37.00 -54.44 -52.97
#